data_AF-E4RPJ9-F1
#
_entry.id   AF-E4RPJ9-F1
#
_cell.length_a   1.000
_cell.length_b   1.000
_cell.length_c   1.000
_cell.angle_alpha   90.00
_cell.angle_beta   90.00
_cell.angle_gamma   90.00
#
_symmetry.space_group_name_H-M   'P 1'
#
loop_
_entity.id
_entity.type
_entity.pdbx_description
1 polymer ?
#
loop_
_entity_poly.entity_id
_entity_poly.type
_entity_poly.pdbx_seq_one_letter_code
_entity_poly.pdbx_strand_id
1 'polypeptide(L)' 'MEFLVNNHNIDENRLQPYGVGPLAPQATNETEEGRQQNRRVELVKP' A
#
# COMPACT_ATOMS: atom_id res chain seq x y z
N MET A 1 6.97 -5.03 5.14
CA MET A 1 8.14 -5.30 4.27
C MET A 1 8.65 -6.71 4.46
N GLU A 2 8.71 -7.20 5.69
CA GLU A 2 9.11 -8.57 6.06
C GLU A 2 8.63 -9.68 5.09
N PHE A 3 7.34 -9.74 4.75
CA PHE A 3 6.82 -10.75 3.81
C PHE A 3 7.51 -10.72 2.43
N LEU A 4 7.79 -9.53 1.89
CA LEU A 4 8.47 -9.39 0.59
C LEU A 4 9.94 -9.82 0.67
N VAL A 5 10.60 -9.55 1.79
CA VAL A 5 11.99 -9.96 2.02
C VAL A 5 12.06 -11.47 2.21
N ASN A 6 11.26 -12.02 3.13
CA ASN A 6 11.36 -13.41 3.57
C ASN A 6 10.76 -14.40 2.57
N ASN A 7 9.65 -14.07 1.91
CA ASN A 7 8.94 -15.00 1.04
C ASN A 7 9.25 -14.80 -0.45
N HIS A 8 9.71 -13.61 -0.83
CA HIS A 8 10.01 -13.26 -2.23
C HIS A 8 11.47 -12.88 -2.48
N ASN A 9 12.34 -12.96 -1.46
CA ASN A 9 13.77 -12.72 -1.56
C ASN A 9 14.11 -11.36 -2.19
N ILE A 10 13.29 -10.34 -1.90
CA ILE A 10 13.53 -8.96 -2.33
C ILE A 10 14.51 -8.32 -1.35
N ASP A 11 15.61 -7.75 -1.87
CA ASP A 11 16.56 -6.97 -1.09
C ASP A 11 15.86 -5.80 -0.40
N GLU A 12 15.99 -5.74 0.92
CA GLU A 12 15.39 -4.71 1.77
C GLU A 12 15.80 -3.29 1.35
N ASN A 13 17.01 -3.11 0.84
CA ASN A 13 17.51 -1.79 0.39
C ASN A 13 16.75 -1.25 -0.83
N ARG A 14 15.95 -2.09 -1.51
CA ARG A 14 15.10 -1.69 -2.64
C ARG A 14 13.70 -1.24 -2.19
N LEU A 15 13.36 -1.40 -0.92
CA LEU A 15 12.03 -1.15 -0.39
C LEU A 15 12.05 0.07 0.52
N GLN A 16 11.15 1.02 0.26
CA GLN A 16 10.94 2.17 1.13
C GLN A 16 9.46 2.29 1.47
N PRO A 17 9.08 2.20 2.76
CA PRO A 17 7.68 2.29 3.16
C PRO A 17 7.23 3.76 3.24
N TYR A 18 6.04 4.04 2.70
CA TYR A 18 5.39 5.33 2.81
C TYR A 18 3.94 5.15 3.27
N GLY A 19 3.54 5.91 4.30
CA GLY A 19 2.16 5.96 4.77
C GLY A 19 1.43 7.18 4.21
N VAL A 20 0.37 6.98 3.43
CA VAL A 20 -0.42 8.07 2.83
C VAL A 20 -1.77 8.30 3.51
N GLY A 21 -2.18 7.41 4.42
CA GLY A 21 -3.44 7.52 5.15
C GLY A 21 -4.63 7.73 4.20
N PRO A 22 -5.58 8.64 4.54
CA PRO A 22 -6.77 8.90 3.73
C PRO A 22 -6.56 9.95 2.62
N LEU A 23 -5.34 10.45 2.42
CA LEU A 23 -5.10 11.63 1.57
C LEU A 23 -5.10 11.34 0.06
N ALA A 24 -5.13 10.06 -0.34
CA ALA A 24 -5.15 9.62 -1.73
C ALA A 24 -6.21 8.53 -1.99
N PRO A 25 -7.51 8.86 -1.91
CA PRO A 25 -8.58 7.89 -2.16
C PRO A 25 -8.68 7.53 -3.65
N GLN A 26 -8.99 6.27 -3.95
CA GLN A 26 -9.34 5.80 -5.30
C GLN A 26 -10.85 5.66 -5.51
N ALA A 27 -11.60 5.53 -4.42
CA ALA A 27 -13.06 5.50 -4.39
C ALA A 27 -13.60 6.50 -3.36
N THR A 28 -14.91 6.79 -3.42
CA THR A 28 -15.56 7.64 -2.41
C THR A 28 -15.42 7.04 -1.00
N ASN A 29 -15.22 7.89 0.00
CA ASN A 29 -15.22 7.46 1.41
C ASN A 29 -16.62 7.42 2.03
N GLU A 30 -17.66 7.80 1.27
CA GLU A 30 -19.04 7.85 1.75
C GLU A 30 -19.61 6.44 1.98
N THR A 31 -19.26 5.48 1.14
CA THR A 31 -19.75 4.09 1.22
C THR A 31 -18.75 3.16 1.90
N GLU A 32 -19.21 2.05 2.46
CA GLU A 32 -18.31 1.07 3.07
C GLU A 32 -17.46 0.37 2.03
N GLU A 33 -18.05 0.05 0.87
CA GLU A 33 -17.38 -0.56 -0.26
C GLU A 33 -16.23 0.32 -0.76
N GLY A 34 -16.46 1.63 -0.88
CA GLY A 34 -15.43 2.58 -1.29
C GLY A 34 -14.31 2.72 -0.26
N ARG A 35 -14.64 2.78 1.04
CA ARG A 35 -13.62 2.73 2.11
C ARG A 35 -12.82 1.44 2.08
N GLN A 36 -13.45 0.30 1.81
CA GLN A 36 -12.77 -0.99 1.70
C GLN A 36 -11.77 -0.99 0.54
N GLN A 37 -12.14 -0.44 -0.62
CA GLN A 37 -11.23 -0.28 -1.76
C GLN A 37 -10.05 0.65 -1.44
N ASN A 38 -10.29 1.71 -0.65
CA ASN A 38 -9.24 2.66 -0.29
C ASN A 38 -8.20 2.08 0.70
N ARG A 39 -8.58 1.10 1.54
CA ARG A 39 -7.68 0.42 2.49
C ARG A 39 -6.78 -0.59 1.76
N ARG A 40 -5.74 -0.09 1.09
CA ARG A 40 -4.84 -0.91 0.26
C ARG A 40 -3.36 -0.53 0.43
N VAL A 41 -2.50 -1.38 -0.09
CA VAL A 41 -1.05 -1.14 -0.24
C VAL A 41 -0.74 -1.15 -1.74
N GLU A 42 0.05 -0.18 -2.20
CA GLU A 42 0.52 -0.11 -3.58
C GLU A 42 2.05 -0.21 -3.63
N LEU A 43 2.56 -0.92 -4.64
CA LEU A 43 3.98 -0.91 -4.99
C LEU A 43 4.16 0.03 -6.17
N VAL A 44 4.95 1.09 -5.98
CA VAL A 44 5.22 2.10 -7.01
C VAL A 44 6.72 2.17 -7.29
N LYS A 45 7.07 2.54 -8.52
CA LYS A 45 8.44 2.89 -8.87
C LYS A 45 8.56 4.42 -8.79
N PRO A 46 9.61 4.96 -8.12
CA PRO A 46 9.90 6.39 -8.17
C PRO A 46 10.29 6.86 -9.58
#